data_AF-A0AAW6D070-F1
#
_entry.id   AF-A0AAW6D070-F1
#
_cell.length_a   1.000
_cell.length_b   1.000
_cell.length_c   1.000
_cell.angle_alpha   90.00
_cell.angle_beta   90.00
_cell.angle_gamma   90.00
#
_symmetry.space_group_name_H-M   'P 1'
#
loop_
_entity.id
_entity.type
_entity.pdbx_description
1 polymer ?
#
loop_
_entity_poly.entity_id
_entity_poly.type
_entity_poly.pdbx_seq_one_letter_code
_entity_poly.pdbx_strand_id
1 'polypeptide(L)'
;MNSILKKIRQSDAFNKENRVSRIKAVILMSLFTFTFLEAEFLFVDMISCTVSGDKSVNAQNYALGASVVGSALYPLYSRLCKKALQSVISIGAAVLSVVCLFLICRHSTYAFTLCMGLVLFLILGLFGGAVFYKSLCLLEDNTYIARLAGLSYMLGTLLQIANNNLIHIDIIEAAVLSLFILLLAVMLIRAEKNSIVPAFPKNEAGEKTDKAGKEVVKISVLLVFLVAFMTCIFSTMDNAITLYHANGVVNIGQWPRILLALSGLAAGFLFDFGGRKYMSMIMYCVMILSTICLAILRFAGPIMLGLVIFYLSAGFFVVFFTASFMEIARYSKTPELLSGVGRAVNNFVAVLISAGSLALLNSDNNIAIITIELILFVLASIAAFFYTNKRKTFFDELSSTGGDKLSDKEILKKLSEKFSLTPREAEVFGLLVNTEDGLQTIADNMYISRRTLERYVSAIYGKTGTKSRIGLVSLYNNI
;
A
#
# COMPACT_ATOMS: atom_id res chain seq x y z
N MET A 1 34.91 25.39 4.82
CA MET A 1 33.58 26.03 4.70
C MET A 1 32.86 25.66 3.39
N ASN A 2 33.51 25.71 2.22
CA ASN A 2 32.89 25.41 0.92
C ASN A 2 32.38 23.96 0.72
N SER A 3 32.99 22.93 1.35
CA SER A 3 32.50 21.54 1.21
C SER A 3 31.25 21.24 2.04
N ILE A 4 31.09 21.91 3.19
CA ILE A 4 29.91 21.78 4.05
C ILE A 4 28.71 22.48 3.41
N LEU A 5 28.92 23.69 2.86
CA LEU A 5 27.87 24.42 2.13
C LEU A 5 27.41 23.66 0.87
N LYS A 6 28.34 22.97 0.18
CA LYS A 6 28.03 22.11 -0.97
C LYS A 6 27.23 20.87 -0.57
N LYS A 7 27.59 20.22 0.55
CA LYS A 7 26.82 19.09 1.11
C LYS A 7 25.42 19.50 1.57
N ILE A 8 25.28 20.66 2.20
CA ILE A 8 23.97 21.19 2.61
C ILE A 8 23.09 21.49 1.40
N ARG A 9 23.64 22.18 0.38
CA ARG A 9 22.91 22.43 -0.88
C ARG A 9 22.51 21.14 -1.61
N GLN A 10 23.36 20.12 -1.62
CA GLN A 10 23.05 18.81 -2.20
C GLN A 10 21.98 18.07 -1.39
N SER A 11 22.04 18.11 -0.06
CA SER A 11 21.02 17.55 0.83
C SER A 11 19.67 18.23 0.65
N ASP A 12 19.64 19.56 0.53
CA ASP A 12 18.41 20.32 0.32
C ASP A 12 17.81 20.07 -1.07
N ALA A 13 18.65 19.99 -2.11
CA ALA A 13 18.21 19.63 -3.45
C ALA A 13 17.64 18.21 -3.51
N PHE A 14 18.33 17.25 -2.88
CA PHE A 14 17.89 15.86 -2.78
C PHE A 14 16.57 15.73 -2.00
N ASN A 15 16.43 16.44 -0.87
CA ASN A 15 15.20 16.45 -0.08
C ASN A 15 14.03 17.12 -0.84
N LYS A 16 14.32 18.14 -1.66
CA LYS A 16 13.33 18.81 -2.51
C LYS A 16 12.86 17.90 -3.66
N GLU A 17 13.77 17.21 -4.34
CA GLU A 17 13.45 16.27 -5.41
C GLU A 17 12.61 15.09 -4.88
N ASN A 18 13.01 14.52 -3.74
CA ASN A 18 12.25 13.48 -3.03
C ASN A 18 10.86 13.93 -2.57
N ARG A 19 10.69 15.20 -2.22
CA ARG A 19 9.37 15.76 -1.89
C ARG A 19 8.49 15.85 -3.14
N VAL A 20 9.04 16.33 -4.26
CA VAL A 20 8.30 16.45 -5.52
C VAL A 20 7.87 15.08 -6.05
N SER A 21 8.72 14.07 -6.01
CA SER A 21 8.38 12.71 -6.46
C SER A 21 7.29 12.07 -5.60
N ARG A 22 7.35 12.24 -4.26
CA ARG A 22 6.28 11.79 -3.36
C ARG A 22 4.95 12.49 -3.61
N ILE A 23 4.95 13.81 -3.84
CA ILE A 23 3.73 14.56 -4.18
C ILE A 23 3.14 14.06 -5.51
N LYS A 24 3.97 13.83 -6.54
CA LYS A 24 3.52 13.28 -7.82
C LYS A 24 2.87 11.90 -7.65
N ALA A 25 3.47 11.01 -6.84
CA ALA A 25 2.90 9.70 -6.54
C ALA A 25 1.53 9.82 -5.84
N VAL A 26 1.43 10.71 -4.85
CA VAL A 26 0.16 10.92 -4.12
C VAL A 26 -0.94 11.45 -5.04
N ILE A 27 -0.64 12.44 -5.87
CA ILE A 27 -1.61 12.97 -6.84
C ILE A 27 -2.03 11.88 -7.82
N LEU A 28 -1.08 11.11 -8.35
CA LEU A 28 -1.38 10.06 -9.33
C LEU A 28 -2.29 8.98 -8.75
N MET A 29 -1.98 8.49 -7.55
CA MET A 29 -2.81 7.50 -6.84
C MET A 29 -4.17 8.09 -6.42
N SER A 30 -4.23 9.37 -6.03
CA SER A 30 -5.47 10.05 -5.67
C SER A 30 -6.42 10.21 -6.86
N LEU A 31 -5.90 10.66 -8.01
CA LEU A 31 -6.66 10.76 -9.26
C LEU A 31 -7.23 9.41 -9.67
N PHE A 32 -6.44 8.33 -9.56
CA PHE A 32 -6.93 6.98 -9.84
C PHE A 32 -8.01 6.54 -8.84
N THR A 33 -7.80 6.74 -7.54
CA THR A 33 -8.81 6.41 -6.53
C THR A 33 -10.13 7.13 -6.80
N PHE A 34 -10.08 8.43 -7.08
CA PHE A 34 -11.27 9.21 -7.43
C PHE A 34 -11.95 8.65 -8.69
N THR A 35 -11.20 8.56 -9.80
CA THR A 35 -11.77 8.14 -11.09
C THR A 35 -12.34 6.72 -11.06
N PHE A 36 -11.70 5.80 -10.36
CA PHE A 36 -12.20 4.43 -10.23
C PHE A 36 -13.45 4.37 -9.37
N LEU A 37 -13.41 4.92 -8.14
CA LEU A 37 -14.54 4.82 -7.23
C LEU A 37 -15.75 5.60 -7.73
N GLU A 38 -15.54 6.71 -8.42
CA GLU A 38 -16.64 7.49 -8.99
C GLU A 38 -17.25 6.85 -10.23
N ALA A 39 -16.42 6.28 -11.12
CA ALA A 39 -16.94 5.49 -12.22
C ALA A 39 -17.78 4.30 -11.73
N GLU A 40 -17.42 3.71 -10.58
CA GLU A 40 -18.18 2.63 -9.94
C GLU A 40 -19.52 3.11 -9.40
N PHE A 41 -19.51 4.23 -8.67
CA PHE A 41 -20.72 4.83 -8.13
C PHE A 41 -21.69 5.22 -9.25
N LEU A 42 -21.24 6.02 -10.22
CA LEU A 42 -22.04 6.43 -11.38
C LEU A 42 -22.56 5.23 -12.18
N PHE A 43 -21.75 4.18 -12.36
CA PHE A 43 -22.17 2.98 -13.08
C PHE A 43 -23.30 2.24 -12.34
N VAL A 44 -23.20 2.10 -11.02
CA VAL A 44 -24.23 1.46 -10.18
C VAL A 44 -25.52 2.28 -10.22
N ASP A 45 -25.42 3.61 -10.10
CA ASP A 45 -26.58 4.49 -10.17
C ASP A 45 -27.31 4.34 -11.51
N MET A 46 -26.58 4.46 -12.63
CA MET A 46 -27.18 4.39 -13.96
C MET A 46 -27.75 3.00 -14.30
N ILE A 47 -27.09 1.91 -13.88
CA ILE A 47 -27.59 0.56 -14.17
C ILE A 47 -28.79 0.19 -13.29
N SER A 48 -28.85 0.70 -12.06
CA SER A 48 -29.97 0.48 -11.13
C SER A 48 -31.30 1.06 -11.63
N CYS A 49 -31.25 2.08 -12.50
CA CYS A 49 -32.44 2.59 -13.17
C CYS A 49 -33.09 1.57 -14.14
N THR A 50 -32.36 0.51 -14.55
CA THR A 50 -32.82 -0.43 -15.59
C THR A 50 -33.13 -1.83 -15.07
N VAL A 51 -32.62 -2.21 -13.90
CA VAL A 51 -32.72 -3.58 -13.35
C VAL A 51 -32.86 -3.57 -11.82
N SER A 52 -33.27 -4.71 -11.24
CA SER A 52 -33.36 -4.88 -9.79
C SER A 52 -32.01 -4.75 -9.09
N GLY A 53 -32.03 -4.44 -7.79
CA GLY A 53 -30.81 -4.30 -6.97
C GLY A 53 -29.88 -5.51 -7.07
N ASP A 54 -30.41 -6.74 -7.06
CA ASP A 54 -29.61 -7.96 -7.23
C ASP A 54 -28.83 -8.00 -8.56
N LYS A 55 -29.46 -7.56 -9.65
CA LYS A 55 -28.82 -7.50 -10.98
C LYS A 55 -27.80 -6.36 -11.05
N SER A 56 -28.08 -5.23 -10.39
CA SER A 56 -27.14 -4.11 -10.28
C SER A 56 -25.87 -4.50 -9.51
N VAL A 57 -26.01 -5.21 -8.39
CA VAL A 57 -24.88 -5.74 -7.60
C VAL A 57 -24.04 -6.73 -8.43
N ASN A 58 -24.68 -7.63 -9.16
CA ASN A 58 -23.95 -8.54 -10.06
C ASN A 58 -23.23 -7.79 -11.17
N ALA A 59 -23.87 -6.78 -11.77
CA ALA A 59 -23.26 -5.97 -12.82
C ALA A 59 -22.07 -5.15 -12.32
N GLN A 60 -22.15 -4.55 -11.12
CA GLN A 60 -21.04 -3.89 -10.44
C GLN A 60 -19.86 -4.86 -10.32
N ASN A 61 -20.11 -6.05 -9.78
CA ASN A 61 -19.08 -7.07 -9.63
C ASN A 61 -18.48 -7.45 -11.00
N TYR A 62 -19.28 -7.69 -12.04
CA TYR A 62 -18.75 -7.95 -13.39
C TYR A 62 -17.83 -6.83 -13.92
N ALA A 63 -18.19 -5.58 -13.67
CA ALA A 63 -17.36 -4.42 -13.99
C ALA A 63 -16.04 -4.45 -13.21
N LEU A 64 -16.07 -4.71 -11.90
CA LEU A 64 -14.85 -4.93 -11.10
C LEU A 64 -14.01 -6.08 -11.68
N GLY A 65 -14.62 -7.17 -12.14
CA GLY A 65 -13.96 -8.26 -12.86
C GLY A 65 -13.22 -7.84 -14.11
N ALA A 66 -13.85 -7.01 -14.94
CA ALA A 66 -13.22 -6.45 -16.14
C ALA A 66 -11.95 -5.65 -15.80
N SER A 67 -11.93 -4.95 -14.66
CA SER A 67 -10.74 -4.23 -14.19
C SER A 67 -9.57 -5.14 -13.80
N VAL A 68 -9.84 -6.39 -13.40
CA VAL A 68 -8.80 -7.40 -13.14
C VAL A 68 -8.07 -7.75 -14.43
N VAL A 69 -8.83 -7.97 -15.51
CA VAL A 69 -8.29 -8.24 -16.85
C VAL A 69 -7.45 -7.05 -17.31
N GLY A 70 -7.95 -5.82 -17.16
CA GLY A 70 -7.19 -4.61 -17.47
C GLY A 70 -5.87 -4.51 -16.70
N SER A 71 -5.90 -4.77 -15.40
CA SER A 71 -4.71 -4.75 -14.53
C SER A 71 -3.68 -5.80 -14.94
N ALA A 72 -4.13 -7.00 -15.33
CA ALA A 72 -3.27 -8.09 -15.79
C ALA A 72 -2.66 -7.84 -17.19
N LEU A 73 -3.33 -7.04 -18.03
CA LEU A 73 -2.82 -6.66 -19.35
C LEU A 73 -1.71 -5.60 -19.28
N TYR A 74 -1.63 -4.82 -18.19
CA TYR A 74 -0.66 -3.74 -18.05
C TYR A 74 0.82 -4.19 -18.19
N PRO A 75 1.30 -5.27 -17.53
CA PRO A 75 2.69 -5.71 -17.68
C PRO A 75 3.04 -6.25 -19.08
N LEU A 76 2.05 -6.74 -19.83
CA LEU A 76 2.25 -7.14 -21.23
C LEU A 76 2.38 -5.89 -22.10
N TYR A 77 1.48 -4.93 -21.88
CA TYR A 77 1.48 -3.64 -22.55
C TYR A 77 2.77 -2.83 -22.31
N SER A 78 3.26 -2.78 -21.07
CA SER A 78 4.48 -2.07 -20.68
C SER A 78 5.72 -2.62 -21.39
N ARG A 79 5.78 -3.94 -21.60
CA ARG A 79 6.92 -4.64 -22.22
C ARG A 79 6.89 -4.63 -23.75
N LEU A 80 5.69 -4.74 -24.34
CA LEU A 80 5.54 -4.88 -25.79
C LEU A 80 5.51 -3.55 -26.52
N CYS A 81 4.96 -2.48 -25.92
CA CYS A 81 4.78 -1.21 -26.61
C CYS A 81 5.98 -0.26 -26.41
N LYS A 82 6.41 0.40 -27.49
CA LYS A 82 7.39 1.51 -27.41
C LYS A 82 6.77 2.72 -26.68
N LYS A 83 7.58 3.52 -26.01
CA LYS A 83 7.15 4.70 -25.21
C LYS A 83 6.22 5.68 -25.97
N ALA A 84 6.51 5.97 -27.23
CA ALA A 84 5.66 6.84 -28.06
C ALA A 84 4.28 6.22 -28.32
N LEU A 85 4.23 4.91 -28.58
CA LEU A 85 3.00 4.17 -28.78
C LEU A 85 2.20 4.07 -27.47
N GLN A 86 2.88 3.91 -26.33
CA GLN A 86 2.22 3.90 -25.02
C GLN A 86 1.51 5.22 -24.70
N SER A 87 2.11 6.35 -25.08
CA SER A 87 1.48 7.66 -24.90
C SER A 87 0.21 7.82 -25.76
N VAL A 88 0.26 7.38 -27.02
CA VAL A 88 -0.90 7.43 -27.93
C VAL A 88 -2.03 6.52 -27.44
N ILE A 89 -1.70 5.29 -27.05
CA ILE A 89 -2.70 4.33 -26.53
C ILE A 89 -3.31 4.84 -25.23
N SER A 90 -2.53 5.45 -24.33
CA SER A 90 -3.06 6.02 -23.09
C SER A 90 -4.05 7.16 -23.33
N ILE A 91 -3.81 8.02 -24.33
CA ILE A 91 -4.75 9.10 -24.70
C ILE A 91 -5.99 8.51 -25.36
N GLY A 92 -5.83 7.58 -26.31
CA GLY A 92 -6.95 6.92 -26.97
C GLY A 92 -7.85 6.18 -25.99
N ALA A 93 -7.26 5.48 -25.01
CA ALA A 93 -7.98 4.81 -23.93
C ALA A 93 -8.74 5.81 -23.05
N ALA A 94 -8.14 6.96 -22.71
CA ALA A 94 -8.82 8.00 -21.94
C ALA A 94 -10.02 8.58 -22.70
N VAL A 95 -9.86 8.88 -24.00
CA VAL A 95 -10.97 9.36 -24.84
C VAL A 95 -12.08 8.31 -24.93
N LEU A 96 -11.72 7.03 -25.08
CA LEU A 96 -12.70 5.94 -25.08
C LEU A 96 -13.44 5.83 -23.74
N SER A 97 -12.75 5.99 -22.60
CA SER A 97 -13.40 6.04 -21.28
C SER A 97 -14.40 7.19 -21.18
N VAL A 98 -14.08 8.38 -21.70
CA VAL A 98 -15.01 9.52 -21.76
C VAL A 98 -16.25 9.16 -22.56
N VAL A 99 -16.09 8.55 -23.73
CA VAL A 99 -17.22 8.09 -24.55
C VAL A 99 -18.08 7.07 -23.78
N CYS A 100 -17.46 6.09 -23.12
CA CYS A 100 -18.18 5.11 -22.30
C CYS A 100 -18.99 5.77 -21.18
N LEU A 101 -18.44 6.76 -20.47
CA LEU A 101 -19.15 7.48 -19.41
C LEU A 101 -20.43 8.14 -19.91
N PHE A 102 -20.34 8.92 -20.98
CA PHE A 102 -21.52 9.59 -21.54
C PHE A 102 -22.55 8.59 -22.09
N LEU A 103 -22.10 7.44 -22.62
CA LEU A 103 -23.01 6.37 -23.07
C LEU A 103 -23.69 5.65 -21.90
N ILE A 104 -23.01 5.47 -20.77
CA ILE A 104 -23.59 4.93 -19.52
C ILE A 104 -24.68 5.87 -19.00
N CYS A 105 -24.45 7.19 -18.99
CA CYS A 105 -25.45 8.18 -18.56
C CYS A 105 -26.73 8.18 -19.40
N ARG A 106 -26.71 7.66 -20.63
CA ARG A 106 -27.94 7.51 -21.43
C ARG A 106 -28.86 6.40 -20.93
N HIS A 107 -28.36 5.51 -20.06
CA HIS A 107 -29.09 4.42 -19.39
C HIS A 107 -30.10 3.67 -20.30
N SER A 108 -29.73 3.44 -21.57
CA SER A 108 -30.67 3.03 -22.61
C SER A 108 -31.21 1.61 -22.43
N THR A 109 -30.33 0.62 -22.27
CA THR A 109 -30.71 -0.77 -22.01
C THR A 109 -29.67 -1.41 -21.10
N TYR A 110 -30.09 -2.39 -20.29
CA TYR A 110 -29.19 -3.12 -19.39
C TYR A 110 -27.94 -3.65 -20.10
N ALA A 111 -28.11 -4.34 -21.24
CA ALA A 111 -26.99 -4.94 -21.97
C ALA A 111 -26.00 -3.89 -22.50
N PHE A 112 -26.51 -2.76 -22.98
CA PHE A 112 -25.68 -1.67 -23.50
C PHE A 112 -24.91 -0.97 -22.37
N THR A 113 -25.59 -0.60 -21.28
CA THR A 113 -24.97 0.03 -20.11
C THR A 113 -23.90 -0.88 -19.50
N LEU A 114 -24.21 -2.18 -19.34
CA LEU A 114 -23.25 -3.18 -18.87
C LEU A 114 -22.04 -3.27 -19.79
N CYS A 115 -22.23 -3.37 -21.11
CA CYS A 115 -21.13 -3.45 -22.07
C CYS A 115 -20.18 -2.24 -21.97
N MET A 116 -20.74 -1.03 -21.91
CA MET A 116 -19.95 0.20 -21.73
C MET A 116 -19.23 0.24 -20.39
N GLY A 117 -19.88 -0.24 -19.31
CA GLY A 117 -19.26 -0.42 -18.00
C GLY A 117 -18.07 -1.38 -18.05
N LEU A 118 -18.22 -2.56 -18.66
CA LEU A 118 -17.14 -3.54 -18.79
C LEU A 118 -15.94 -2.96 -19.55
N VAL A 119 -16.18 -2.22 -20.64
CA VAL A 119 -15.11 -1.55 -21.40
C VAL A 119 -14.43 -0.48 -20.55
N LEU A 120 -15.20 0.38 -19.87
CA LEU A 120 -14.68 1.42 -19.00
C LEU A 120 -13.79 0.83 -17.89
N PHE A 121 -14.26 -0.19 -17.20
CA PHE A 121 -13.53 -0.81 -16.09
C PHE A 121 -12.30 -1.59 -16.55
N LEU A 122 -12.32 -2.18 -17.75
CA LEU A 122 -11.12 -2.76 -18.36
C LEU A 122 -10.04 -1.69 -18.55
N ILE A 123 -10.40 -0.50 -19.05
CA ILE A 123 -9.46 0.62 -19.23
C ILE A 123 -8.98 1.14 -17.87
N LEU A 124 -9.87 1.33 -16.91
CA LEU A 124 -9.51 1.76 -15.55
C LEU A 124 -8.60 0.74 -14.86
N GLY A 125 -8.78 -0.56 -15.10
CA GLY A 125 -7.86 -1.60 -14.66
C GLY A 125 -6.45 -1.42 -15.23
N LEU A 126 -6.34 -1.15 -16.53
CA LEU A 126 -5.07 -0.86 -17.19
C LEU A 126 -4.39 0.38 -16.58
N PHE A 127 -5.15 1.46 -16.36
CA PHE A 127 -4.65 2.66 -15.67
C PHE A 127 -4.24 2.37 -14.23
N GLY A 128 -4.98 1.54 -13.49
CA GLY A 128 -4.64 1.13 -12.13
C GLY A 128 -3.27 0.46 -12.05
N GLY A 129 -3.02 -0.53 -12.92
CA GLY A 129 -1.71 -1.18 -13.03
C GLY A 129 -0.59 -0.17 -13.31
N ALA A 130 -0.83 0.77 -14.23
CA ALA A 130 0.12 1.83 -14.56
C ALA A 130 0.37 2.79 -13.39
N VAL A 131 -0.68 3.18 -12.67
CA VAL A 131 -0.63 4.12 -11.56
C VAL A 131 0.18 3.54 -10.41
N PHE A 132 -0.10 2.32 -9.97
CA PHE A 132 0.61 1.73 -8.83
C PHE A 132 2.08 1.47 -9.16
N TYR A 133 2.37 0.99 -10.38
CA TYR A 133 3.76 0.77 -10.80
C TYR A 133 4.54 2.09 -10.93
N LYS A 134 3.99 3.10 -11.62
CA LYS A 134 4.66 4.39 -11.78
C LYS A 134 4.80 5.12 -10.45
N SER A 135 3.81 5.01 -9.56
CA SER A 135 3.90 5.56 -8.21
C SER A 135 5.01 4.88 -7.41
N LEU A 136 5.14 3.56 -7.51
CA LEU A 136 6.25 2.83 -6.88
C LEU A 136 7.61 3.30 -7.42
N CYS A 137 7.74 3.57 -8.72
CA CYS A 137 8.97 4.10 -9.33
C CYS A 137 9.29 5.55 -8.95
N LEU A 138 8.30 6.30 -8.46
CA LEU A 138 8.50 7.67 -7.94
C LEU A 138 8.89 7.66 -6.45
N LEU A 139 8.78 6.51 -5.76
CA LEU A 139 9.13 6.37 -4.36
C LEU A 139 10.55 5.79 -4.24
N GLU A 140 11.51 6.64 -3.90
CA GLU A 140 12.90 6.22 -3.66
C GLU A 140 13.00 5.29 -2.44
N ASP A 141 12.26 5.60 -1.36
CA ASP A 141 12.39 4.91 -0.07
C ASP A 141 11.13 4.13 0.34
N ASN A 142 11.34 3.11 1.20
CA ASN A 142 10.29 2.31 1.85
C ASN A 142 9.64 2.98 3.06
N THR A 143 10.08 4.16 3.48
CA THR A 143 9.75 4.66 4.82
C THR A 143 8.27 5.02 5.01
N TYR A 144 7.60 5.58 4.00
CA TYR A 144 6.27 6.21 4.16
C TYR A 144 5.19 5.70 3.19
N ILE A 145 5.28 4.47 2.68
CA ILE A 145 4.31 3.99 1.67
C ILE A 145 2.90 3.98 2.21
N ALA A 146 2.68 3.48 3.43
CA ALA A 146 1.31 3.37 3.93
C ALA A 146 0.69 4.75 4.14
N ARG A 147 1.46 5.73 4.63
CA ARG A 147 1.01 7.13 4.73
C ARG A 147 0.68 7.72 3.37
N LEU A 148 1.52 7.49 2.36
CA LEU A 148 1.27 8.02 1.01
C LEU A 148 0.06 7.34 0.38
N ALA A 149 -0.11 6.02 0.53
CA ALA A 149 -1.29 5.29 0.08
C ALA A 149 -2.56 5.77 0.80
N GLY A 150 -2.53 5.93 2.12
CA GLY A 150 -3.64 6.45 2.92
C GLY A 150 -4.01 7.88 2.59
N LEU A 151 -3.02 8.77 2.43
CA LEU A 151 -3.24 10.16 1.99
C LEU A 151 -3.85 10.23 0.59
N SER A 152 -3.35 9.40 -0.34
CA SER A 152 -3.87 9.33 -1.71
C SER A 152 -5.31 8.84 -1.73
N TYR A 153 -5.60 7.81 -0.94
CA TYR A 153 -6.94 7.25 -0.81
C TYR A 153 -7.91 8.30 -0.23
N MET A 154 -7.53 8.95 0.87
CA MET A 154 -8.32 10.03 1.48
C MET A 154 -8.62 11.15 0.46
N LEU A 155 -7.61 11.66 -0.24
CA LEU A 155 -7.79 12.74 -1.22
C LEU A 155 -8.73 12.31 -2.36
N GLY A 156 -8.56 11.08 -2.88
CA GLY A 156 -9.43 10.54 -3.92
C GLY A 156 -10.89 10.40 -3.45
N THR A 157 -11.10 9.88 -2.24
CA THR A 157 -12.43 9.73 -1.64
C THR A 157 -13.07 11.09 -1.31
N LEU A 158 -12.30 12.09 -0.88
CA LEU A 158 -12.83 13.45 -0.66
C LEU A 158 -13.28 14.12 -1.96
N LEU A 159 -12.52 13.95 -3.05
CA LEU A 159 -12.96 14.40 -4.38
C LEU A 159 -14.24 13.69 -4.80
N GLN A 160 -14.35 12.41 -4.49
CA GLN A 160 -15.55 11.62 -4.75
C GLN A 160 -16.77 12.16 -3.98
N ILE A 161 -16.61 12.42 -2.69
CA ILE A 161 -17.67 12.97 -1.83
C ILE A 161 -18.05 14.37 -2.32
N ALA A 162 -17.08 15.20 -2.71
CA ALA A 162 -17.34 16.52 -3.24
C ALA A 162 -18.13 16.46 -4.55
N ASN A 163 -17.78 15.55 -5.46
CA ASN A 163 -18.49 15.39 -6.73
C ASN A 163 -19.94 14.95 -6.49
N ASN A 164 -20.15 13.88 -5.73
CA ASN A 164 -21.49 13.34 -5.42
C ASN A 164 -22.41 14.27 -4.62
N ASN A 165 -21.86 15.07 -3.69
CA ASN A 165 -22.69 15.92 -2.84
C ASN A 165 -22.86 17.35 -3.39
N LEU A 166 -21.98 17.83 -4.27
CA LEU A 166 -22.09 19.18 -4.86
C LEU A 166 -22.72 19.18 -6.25
N ILE A 167 -22.66 18.06 -6.98
CA ILE A 167 -23.16 17.95 -8.35
C ILE A 167 -24.34 16.99 -8.36
N HIS A 168 -25.53 17.51 -8.65
CA HIS A 168 -26.77 16.73 -8.67
C HIS A 168 -27.25 16.38 -10.08
N ILE A 169 -26.39 16.56 -11.09
CA ILE A 169 -26.71 16.30 -12.50
C ILE A 169 -25.70 15.29 -13.05
N ASP A 170 -26.18 14.11 -13.42
CA ASP A 170 -25.38 12.96 -13.86
C ASP A 170 -24.43 13.30 -15.02
N ILE A 171 -24.91 14.13 -15.96
CA ILE A 171 -24.11 14.57 -17.12
C ILE A 171 -22.93 15.44 -16.67
N ILE A 172 -23.13 16.28 -15.65
CA ILE A 172 -22.07 17.13 -15.11
C ILE A 172 -21.10 16.28 -14.29
N GLU A 173 -21.60 15.31 -13.53
CA GLU A 173 -20.77 14.35 -12.80
C GLU A 173 -19.84 13.59 -13.76
N ALA A 174 -20.39 13.06 -14.85
CA ALA A 174 -19.65 12.39 -15.91
C ALA A 174 -18.65 13.33 -16.61
N ALA A 175 -18.98 14.61 -16.78
CA ALA A 175 -18.08 15.61 -17.35
C ALA A 175 -16.89 15.92 -16.44
N VAL A 176 -17.12 16.05 -15.12
CA VAL A 176 -16.05 16.20 -14.12
C VAL A 176 -15.18 14.95 -14.11
N LEU A 177 -15.79 13.76 -14.01
CA LEU A 177 -15.06 12.49 -14.06
C LEU A 177 -14.21 12.35 -15.33
N SER A 178 -14.75 12.76 -16.49
CA SER A 178 -14.05 12.78 -17.77
C SER A 178 -12.80 13.68 -17.74
N LEU A 179 -12.91 14.88 -17.15
CA LEU A 179 -11.76 15.79 -16.99
C LEU A 179 -10.65 15.14 -16.15
N PHE A 180 -11.01 14.46 -15.07
CA PHE A 180 -10.04 13.78 -14.20
C PHE A 180 -9.42 12.54 -14.84
N ILE A 181 -10.15 11.79 -15.67
CA ILE A 181 -9.59 10.68 -16.46
C ILE A 181 -8.57 11.19 -17.48
N LEU A 182 -8.87 12.28 -18.18
CA LEU A 182 -7.93 12.92 -19.11
C LEU A 182 -6.68 13.44 -18.36
N LEU A 183 -6.88 14.08 -17.21
CA LEU A 183 -5.80 14.54 -16.34
C LEU A 183 -4.92 13.37 -15.88
N LEU A 184 -5.52 12.26 -15.46
CA LEU A 184 -4.83 11.04 -15.06
C LEU A 184 -3.96 10.50 -16.20
N ALA A 185 -4.49 10.40 -17.42
CA ALA A 185 -3.74 9.95 -18.58
C ALA A 185 -2.55 10.87 -18.90
N VAL A 186 -2.75 12.20 -18.86
CA VAL A 186 -1.66 13.17 -19.04
C VAL A 186 -0.59 13.03 -17.96
N MET A 187 -0.99 12.84 -16.70
CA MET A 187 -0.05 12.64 -15.60
C MET A 187 0.72 11.32 -15.71
N LEU A 188 0.08 10.24 -16.15
CA LEU A 188 0.74 8.96 -16.42
C LEU A 188 1.84 9.10 -17.49
N ILE A 189 1.57 9.84 -18.57
CA ILE A 189 2.54 10.11 -19.63
C ILE A 189 3.72 10.95 -19.09
N ARG A 190 3.43 11.94 -18.23
CA ARG A 190 4.47 12.79 -17.62
C ARG A 190 5.32 12.04 -16.58
N ALA A 191 4.73 11.13 -15.82
CA ALA A 191 5.43 10.33 -14.81
C ALA A 191 6.44 9.37 -15.46
N GLU A 192 6.14 8.88 -16.67
CA GLU A 192 6.98 7.95 -17.44
C GLU A 192 8.34 8.52 -17.85
N LYS A 193 8.45 9.85 -17.95
CA LYS A 193 9.70 10.52 -18.31
C LYS A 193 10.68 10.64 -17.13
N ASN A 194 10.22 10.42 -15.90
CA ASN A 194 10.95 10.71 -14.66
C ASN A 194 11.11 9.48 -13.73
N SER A 195 10.77 8.28 -14.18
CA SER A 195 10.71 7.09 -13.31
C SER A 195 12.11 6.54 -12.99
N ILE A 196 12.38 6.39 -11.69
CA ILE A 196 13.56 5.70 -11.15
C ILE A 196 13.24 4.21 -11.12
N VAL A 197 14.17 3.37 -11.57
CA VAL A 197 13.97 1.91 -11.60
C VAL A 197 13.91 1.40 -10.15
N PRO A 198 12.89 0.61 -9.77
CA PRO A 198 12.79 0.07 -8.41
C PRO A 198 14.04 -0.74 -8.07
N ALA A 199 14.50 -0.60 -6.81
CA ALA A 199 15.74 -1.16 -6.30
C ALA A 199 15.70 -2.69 -6.24
N PHE A 200 15.92 -3.34 -7.39
CA PHE A 200 16.58 -4.63 -7.40
C PHE A 200 18.08 -4.38 -7.25
N PRO A 201 18.76 -4.96 -6.24
CA PRO A 201 20.21 -5.04 -6.28
C PRO A 201 20.57 -5.86 -7.53
N LYS A 202 20.91 -5.16 -8.61
CA LYS A 202 21.29 -5.79 -9.89
C LYS A 202 22.67 -6.44 -9.82
N ASN A 203 23.39 -6.31 -8.72
CA ASN A 203 24.74 -6.78 -8.56
C ASN A 203 24.88 -7.50 -7.21
N GLU A 204 24.60 -8.81 -7.17
CA GLU A 204 25.25 -9.76 -6.25
C GLU A 204 24.92 -11.20 -6.69
N ALA A 205 25.90 -12.10 -6.54
CA ALA A 205 26.00 -13.41 -7.17
C ALA A 205 24.70 -14.24 -7.29
N GLY A 206 24.54 -14.90 -8.44
CA GLY A 206 23.30 -15.50 -8.96
C GLY A 206 22.53 -16.49 -8.08
N GLU A 207 23.13 -17.04 -7.02
CA GLU A 207 22.45 -17.94 -6.07
C GLU A 207 21.62 -17.22 -5.00
N LYS A 208 22.13 -16.11 -4.43
CA LYS A 208 21.42 -15.36 -3.37
C LYS A 208 20.17 -14.67 -3.92
N THR A 209 20.24 -14.16 -5.14
CA THR A 209 19.12 -13.54 -5.87
C THR A 209 17.98 -14.52 -6.17
N ASP A 210 18.27 -15.81 -6.36
CA ASP A 210 17.23 -16.80 -6.63
C ASP A 210 16.49 -17.24 -5.36
N LYS A 211 17.22 -17.36 -4.24
CA LYS A 211 16.63 -17.61 -2.92
C LYS A 211 15.74 -16.46 -2.45
N ALA A 212 16.24 -15.21 -2.55
CA ALA A 212 15.45 -14.02 -2.21
C ALA A 212 14.19 -13.87 -3.09
N GLY A 213 14.31 -14.15 -4.40
CA GLY A 213 13.17 -14.16 -5.31
C GLY A 213 12.10 -15.20 -4.94
N LYS A 214 12.52 -16.41 -4.53
CA LYS A 214 11.60 -17.46 -4.05
C LYS A 214 10.87 -17.05 -2.77
N GLU A 215 11.54 -16.40 -1.83
CA GLU A 215 10.89 -15.91 -0.60
C GLU A 215 9.89 -14.78 -0.89
N VAL A 216 10.21 -13.86 -1.80
CA VAL A 216 9.26 -12.82 -2.24
C VAL A 216 8.01 -13.41 -2.87
N VAL A 217 8.15 -14.45 -3.69
CA VAL A 217 6.99 -15.17 -4.26
C VAL A 217 6.16 -15.83 -3.17
N LYS A 218 6.78 -16.53 -2.21
CA LYS A 218 6.06 -17.18 -1.09
C LYS A 218 5.27 -16.16 -0.26
N ILE A 219 5.88 -15.04 0.09
CA ILE A 219 5.21 -13.97 0.86
C ILE A 219 4.09 -13.33 0.06
N SER A 220 4.30 -13.13 -1.24
CA SER A 220 3.26 -12.60 -2.14
C SER A 220 2.08 -13.54 -2.23
N VAL A 221 2.30 -14.86 -2.35
CA VAL A 221 1.23 -15.87 -2.37
C VAL A 221 0.44 -15.88 -1.06
N LEU A 222 1.13 -15.83 0.09
CA LEU A 222 0.46 -15.73 1.39
C LEU A 222 -0.36 -14.44 1.51
N LEU A 223 0.16 -13.32 1.01
CA LEU A 223 -0.58 -12.06 1.00
C LEU A 223 -1.80 -12.12 0.07
N VAL A 224 -1.70 -12.77 -1.09
CA VAL A 224 -2.85 -13.00 -1.99
C VAL A 224 -3.94 -13.78 -1.27
N PHE A 225 -3.61 -14.89 -0.59
CA PHE A 225 -4.60 -15.64 0.17
C PHE A 225 -5.21 -14.83 1.32
N LEU A 226 -4.39 -14.09 2.06
CA LEU A 226 -4.87 -13.23 3.14
C LEU A 226 -5.85 -12.17 2.61
N VAL A 227 -5.47 -11.45 1.55
CA VAL A 227 -6.35 -10.43 0.93
C VAL A 227 -7.58 -11.08 0.34
N ALA A 228 -7.50 -12.28 -0.25
CA ALA A 228 -8.66 -12.99 -0.78
C ALA A 228 -9.67 -13.33 0.32
N PHE A 229 -9.24 -13.95 1.44
CA PHE A 229 -10.17 -14.27 2.54
C PHE A 229 -10.77 -13.03 3.19
N MET A 230 -9.95 -11.98 3.39
CA MET A 230 -10.46 -10.68 3.86
C MET A 230 -11.48 -10.10 2.89
N THR A 231 -11.21 -10.17 1.59
CA THR A 231 -12.13 -9.68 0.55
C THR A 231 -13.46 -10.43 0.62
N CYS A 232 -13.49 -11.73 0.91
CA CYS A 232 -14.75 -12.44 1.07
C CYS A 232 -15.66 -11.79 2.12
N ILE A 233 -15.07 -11.35 3.25
CA ILE A 233 -15.80 -10.65 4.33
C ILE A 233 -16.24 -9.26 3.86
N PHE A 234 -15.29 -8.45 3.37
CA PHE A 234 -15.55 -7.07 2.97
C PHE A 234 -16.49 -6.95 1.77
N SER A 235 -16.37 -7.82 0.77
CA SER A 235 -17.21 -7.82 -0.43
C SER A 235 -18.61 -8.37 -0.16
N THR A 236 -18.78 -9.30 0.78
CA THR A 236 -20.13 -9.69 1.24
C THR A 236 -20.85 -8.50 1.89
N MET A 237 -20.12 -7.72 2.68
CA MET A 237 -20.65 -6.49 3.29
C MET A 237 -20.90 -5.38 2.26
N ASP A 238 -20.00 -5.20 1.29
CA ASP A 238 -20.17 -4.29 0.15
C ASP A 238 -21.43 -4.63 -0.64
N ASN A 239 -21.60 -5.90 -1.04
CA ASN A 239 -22.79 -6.37 -1.75
C ASN A 239 -24.08 -6.12 -0.95
N ALA A 240 -24.05 -6.30 0.38
CA ALA A 240 -25.20 -6.00 1.23
C ALA A 240 -25.55 -4.50 1.21
N ILE A 241 -24.54 -3.63 1.37
CA ILE A 241 -24.71 -2.18 1.40
C ILE A 241 -25.14 -1.65 0.02
N THR A 242 -24.52 -2.11 -1.06
CA THR A 242 -24.89 -1.79 -2.44
C THR A 242 -26.30 -2.25 -2.75
N LEU A 243 -26.73 -3.42 -2.26
CA LEU A 243 -28.12 -3.87 -2.41
C LEU A 243 -29.11 -2.91 -1.75
N TYR A 244 -28.83 -2.45 -0.52
CA TYR A 244 -29.66 -1.42 0.13
C TYR A 244 -29.70 -0.11 -0.64
N HIS A 245 -28.60 0.26 -1.30
CA HIS A 245 -28.51 1.47 -2.10
C HIS A 245 -29.25 1.39 -3.42
N ALA A 246 -29.05 0.31 -4.17
CA ALA A 246 -29.72 0.08 -5.43
C ALA A 246 -31.25 -0.05 -5.27
N ASN A 247 -31.71 -0.48 -4.08
CA ASN A 247 -33.13 -0.50 -3.72
C ASN A 247 -33.66 0.84 -3.18
N GLY A 248 -32.82 1.88 -3.08
CA GLY A 248 -33.21 3.21 -2.61
C GLY A 248 -33.41 3.34 -1.09
N VAL A 249 -32.99 2.34 -0.30
CA VAL A 249 -33.16 2.32 1.16
C VAL A 249 -32.14 3.22 1.87
N VAL A 250 -30.92 3.29 1.33
CA VAL A 250 -29.81 4.08 1.87
C VAL A 250 -29.06 4.76 0.74
N ASN A 251 -28.66 6.02 0.91
CA ASN A 251 -27.73 6.65 -0.02
C ASN A 251 -26.28 6.52 0.51
N ILE A 252 -25.47 5.69 -0.17
CA ILE A 252 -24.06 5.43 0.15
C ILE A 252 -23.20 6.69 -0.04
N GLY A 253 -23.59 7.60 -0.94
CA GLY A 253 -22.84 8.82 -1.27
C GLY A 253 -22.89 9.94 -0.21
N GLN A 254 -23.69 9.78 0.85
CA GLN A 254 -23.88 10.82 1.87
C GLN A 254 -22.71 10.92 2.88
N TRP A 255 -22.83 11.87 3.81
CA TRP A 255 -21.86 12.20 4.86
C TRP A 255 -21.18 11.03 5.60
N PRO A 256 -21.82 9.85 5.85
CA PRO A 256 -21.13 8.71 6.45
C PRO A 256 -19.89 8.25 5.68
N ARG A 257 -19.82 8.48 4.36
CA ARG A 257 -18.68 8.13 3.51
C ARG A 257 -17.40 8.91 3.86
N ILE A 258 -17.50 10.04 4.58
CA ILE A 258 -16.30 10.74 5.11
C ILE A 258 -15.49 9.82 6.03
N LEU A 259 -16.14 8.90 6.75
CA LEU A 259 -15.45 7.93 7.59
C LEU A 259 -14.51 7.05 6.77
N LEU A 260 -14.83 6.77 5.50
CA LEU A 260 -13.96 6.00 4.60
C LEU A 260 -12.67 6.76 4.27
N ALA A 261 -12.77 8.08 4.05
CA ALA A 261 -11.61 8.92 3.82
C ALA A 261 -10.74 9.06 5.07
N LEU A 262 -11.37 9.31 6.22
CA LEU A 262 -10.68 9.46 7.50
C LEU A 262 -10.02 8.16 7.97
N SER A 263 -10.69 7.02 7.77
CA SER A 263 -10.15 5.71 8.12
C SER A 263 -8.96 5.33 7.25
N GLY A 264 -9.01 5.61 5.94
CA GLY A 264 -7.86 5.44 5.06
C GLY A 264 -6.65 6.31 5.46
N LEU A 265 -6.87 7.57 5.84
CA LEU A 265 -5.81 8.42 6.37
C LEU A 265 -5.22 7.83 7.65
N ALA A 266 -6.07 7.49 8.62
CA ALA A 266 -5.66 6.91 9.90
C ALA A 266 -4.85 5.61 9.70
N ALA A 267 -5.34 4.73 8.82
CA ALA A 267 -4.66 3.49 8.46
C ALA A 267 -3.25 3.75 7.93
N GLY A 268 -3.07 4.76 7.06
CA GLY A 268 -1.76 5.10 6.53
C GLY A 268 -0.74 5.47 7.61
N PHE A 269 -1.14 6.30 8.58
CA PHE A 269 -0.28 6.68 9.71
C PHE A 269 -0.03 5.53 10.68
N LEU A 270 -1.08 4.77 11.03
CA LEU A 270 -1.01 3.65 11.97
C LEU A 270 -0.16 2.50 11.42
N PHE A 271 -0.30 2.18 10.14
CA PHE A 271 0.48 1.12 9.52
C PHE A 271 1.95 1.47 9.41
N ASP A 272 2.34 2.70 9.08
CA ASP A 272 3.76 3.09 9.06
C ASP A 272 4.40 3.25 10.46
N PHE A 273 3.65 3.04 11.55
CA PHE A 273 4.20 3.08 12.90
C PHE A 273 5.21 1.95 13.14
N GLY A 274 6.36 2.28 13.75
CA GLY A 274 7.41 1.31 14.06
C GLY A 274 7.93 0.53 12.84
N GLY A 275 8.03 1.18 11.67
CA GLY A 275 8.53 0.53 10.44
C GLY A 275 7.60 -0.55 9.88
N ARG A 276 6.27 -0.38 10.04
CA ARG A 276 5.25 -1.36 9.64
C ARG A 276 5.34 -2.71 10.37
N LYS A 277 5.93 -2.75 11.56
CA LYS A 277 5.95 -3.96 12.41
C LYS A 277 4.55 -4.39 12.86
N TYR A 278 3.67 -3.42 13.14
CA TYR A 278 2.33 -3.68 13.69
C TYR A 278 1.21 -3.72 12.64
N MET A 279 1.54 -3.49 11.37
CA MET A 279 0.57 -3.36 10.28
C MET A 279 -0.40 -4.55 10.20
N SER A 280 0.11 -5.78 10.19
CA SER A 280 -0.74 -6.98 10.13
C SER A 280 -1.61 -7.16 11.38
N MET A 281 -1.10 -6.80 12.56
CA MET A 281 -1.85 -6.91 13.82
C MET A 281 -3.00 -5.90 13.88
N ILE A 282 -2.75 -4.66 13.44
CA ILE A 282 -3.79 -3.63 13.34
C ILE A 282 -4.88 -4.09 12.36
N MET A 283 -4.49 -4.60 11.19
CA MET A 283 -5.47 -5.11 10.22
C MET A 283 -6.26 -6.32 10.76
N TYR A 284 -5.63 -7.18 11.55
CA TYR A 284 -6.32 -8.28 12.22
C TYR A 284 -7.39 -7.78 13.21
N CYS A 285 -7.08 -6.76 14.02
CA CYS A 285 -8.09 -6.13 14.89
C CYS A 285 -9.24 -5.50 14.10
N VAL A 286 -8.93 -4.83 12.98
CA VAL A 286 -9.95 -4.26 12.09
C VAL A 286 -10.82 -5.33 11.44
N MET A 287 -10.24 -6.48 11.06
CA MET A 287 -10.99 -7.61 10.52
C MET A 287 -11.99 -8.15 11.55
N ILE A 288 -11.61 -8.29 12.83
CA ILE A 288 -12.54 -8.69 13.89
C ILE A 288 -13.73 -7.72 13.96
N LEU A 289 -13.44 -6.42 13.91
CA LEU A 289 -14.49 -5.40 13.91
C LEU A 289 -15.40 -5.51 12.67
N SER A 290 -14.82 -5.78 11.51
CA SER A 290 -15.55 -5.99 10.25
C SER A 290 -16.45 -7.23 10.29
N THR A 291 -16.05 -8.31 10.95
CA THR A 291 -16.90 -9.52 11.03
C THR A 291 -18.05 -9.35 12.01
N ILE A 292 -17.82 -8.61 13.08
CA ILE A 292 -18.91 -8.22 13.99
C ILE A 292 -19.94 -7.35 13.26
N CYS A 293 -19.53 -6.55 12.27
CA CYS A 293 -20.42 -5.69 11.49
C CYS A 293 -21.50 -6.45 10.73
N LEU A 294 -21.15 -7.53 10.01
CA LEU A 294 -22.12 -8.30 9.24
C LEU A 294 -23.14 -8.99 10.16
N ALA A 295 -22.68 -9.50 11.31
CA ALA A 295 -23.55 -10.00 12.36
C ALA A 295 -24.50 -8.91 12.88
N ILE A 296 -24.01 -7.71 13.18
CA ILE A 296 -24.87 -6.58 13.60
C ILE A 296 -25.92 -6.24 12.54
N LEU A 297 -25.52 -6.17 11.26
CA LEU A 297 -26.42 -5.86 10.15
C LEU A 297 -27.59 -6.85 10.07
N ARG A 298 -27.35 -8.11 10.45
CA ARG A 298 -28.35 -9.19 10.41
C ARG A 298 -29.18 -9.35 11.68
N PHE A 299 -28.61 -9.08 12.86
CA PHE A 299 -29.29 -9.31 14.15
C PHE A 299 -29.80 -8.06 14.84
N ALA A 300 -29.08 -6.94 14.75
CA ALA A 300 -29.31 -5.79 15.61
C ALA A 300 -30.23 -4.74 14.97
N GLY A 301 -30.30 -4.66 13.63
CA GLY A 301 -31.25 -3.82 12.89
C GLY A 301 -30.79 -2.41 12.45
N PRO A 302 -29.90 -1.65 13.14
CA PRO A 302 -29.55 -0.31 12.67
C PRO A 302 -28.51 -0.37 11.54
N ILE A 303 -29.00 -0.26 10.30
CA ILE A 303 -28.21 -0.18 9.08
C ILE A 303 -27.11 0.90 9.18
N MET A 304 -27.40 2.03 9.86
CA MET A 304 -26.44 3.11 10.10
C MET A 304 -25.19 2.68 10.89
N LEU A 305 -25.36 1.82 11.90
CA LEU A 305 -24.22 1.34 12.68
C LEU A 305 -23.35 0.37 11.84
N GLY A 306 -23.99 -0.45 11.00
CA GLY A 306 -23.31 -1.27 10.01
C GLY A 306 -22.52 -0.43 8.99
N LEU A 307 -23.11 0.65 8.46
CA LEU A 307 -22.44 1.56 7.54
C LEU A 307 -21.22 2.25 8.16
N VAL A 308 -21.32 2.70 9.42
CA VAL A 308 -20.21 3.33 10.15
C VAL A 308 -19.03 2.36 10.28
N ILE A 309 -19.30 1.12 10.70
CA ILE A 309 -18.25 0.11 10.86
C ILE A 309 -17.68 -0.31 9.49
N PHE A 310 -18.52 -0.45 8.46
CA PHE A 310 -18.08 -0.73 7.10
C PHE A 310 -17.09 0.33 6.61
N TYR A 311 -17.45 1.61 6.63
CA TYR A 311 -16.56 2.67 6.15
C TYR A 311 -15.28 2.80 6.98
N LEU A 312 -15.37 2.59 8.30
CA LEU A 312 -14.19 2.60 9.16
C LEU A 312 -13.23 1.45 8.80
N SER A 313 -13.75 0.24 8.53
CA SER A 313 -12.94 -0.94 8.27
C SER A 313 -12.44 -1.02 6.81
N ALA A 314 -13.27 -0.64 5.83
CA ALA A 314 -12.94 -0.67 4.41
C ALA A 314 -11.74 0.23 4.05
N GLY A 315 -11.63 1.42 4.66
CA GLY A 315 -10.49 2.31 4.40
C GLY A 315 -9.16 1.72 4.90
N PHE A 316 -9.17 1.03 6.06
CA PHE A 316 -8.00 0.27 6.52
C PHE A 316 -7.65 -0.86 5.56
N PHE A 317 -8.65 -1.60 5.08
CA PHE A 317 -8.43 -2.73 4.19
C PHE A 317 -7.79 -2.30 2.86
N VAL A 318 -8.27 -1.22 2.25
CA VAL A 318 -7.72 -0.71 0.99
C VAL A 318 -6.27 -0.26 1.15
N VAL A 319 -5.96 0.47 2.23
CA VAL A 319 -4.58 0.90 2.50
C VAL A 319 -3.69 -0.29 2.83
N PHE A 320 -4.22 -1.30 3.53
CA PHE A 320 -3.47 -2.51 3.89
C PHE A 320 -2.99 -3.27 2.66
N PHE A 321 -3.89 -3.65 1.74
CA PHE A 321 -3.45 -4.39 0.55
C PHE A 321 -2.59 -3.52 -0.36
N THR A 322 -2.92 -2.23 -0.51
CA THR A 322 -2.17 -1.33 -1.40
C THR A 322 -0.72 -1.19 -0.92
N ALA A 323 -0.52 -0.84 0.36
CA ALA A 323 0.80 -0.65 0.91
C ALA A 323 1.60 -1.96 1.00
N SER A 324 0.96 -3.08 1.36
CA SER A 324 1.63 -4.38 1.46
C SER A 324 2.17 -4.86 0.11
N PHE A 325 1.34 -4.79 -0.94
CA PHE A 325 1.76 -5.20 -2.29
C PHE A 325 2.81 -4.25 -2.87
N MET A 326 2.67 -2.93 -2.68
CA MET A 326 3.69 -1.97 -3.11
C MET A 326 5.03 -2.16 -2.37
N GLU A 327 5.01 -2.45 -1.07
CA GLU A 327 6.22 -2.74 -0.29
C GLU A 327 6.94 -3.99 -0.83
N ILE A 328 6.22 -5.10 -1.03
CA ILE A 328 6.80 -6.34 -1.54
C ILE A 328 7.23 -6.21 -3.01
N ALA A 329 6.48 -5.44 -3.82
CA ALA A 329 6.77 -5.21 -5.24
C ALA A 329 8.18 -4.67 -5.48
N ARG A 330 8.73 -3.84 -4.57
CA ARG A 330 10.12 -3.38 -4.67
C ARG A 330 11.14 -4.50 -4.77
N TYR A 331 10.87 -5.59 -4.06
CA TYR A 331 11.78 -6.71 -3.94
C TYR A 331 11.41 -7.85 -4.91
N SER A 332 10.44 -7.65 -5.81
CA SER A 332 10.04 -8.62 -6.84
C SER A 332 10.66 -8.34 -8.22
N LYS A 333 11.00 -9.40 -8.97
CA LYS A 333 11.51 -9.32 -10.35
C LYS A 333 10.49 -8.69 -11.32
N THR A 334 9.21 -8.70 -10.95
CA THR A 334 8.09 -8.17 -11.73
C THR A 334 7.27 -7.14 -10.93
N PRO A 335 7.85 -5.97 -10.60
CA PRO A 335 7.18 -4.93 -9.80
C PRO A 335 5.94 -4.35 -10.51
N GLU A 336 5.96 -4.33 -11.85
CA GLU A 336 4.86 -3.90 -12.72
C GLU A 336 3.58 -4.69 -12.48
N LEU A 337 3.71 -6.01 -12.29
CA LEU A 337 2.59 -6.88 -11.98
C LEU A 337 2.22 -6.70 -10.51
N LEU A 338 3.19 -6.85 -9.60
CA LEU A 338 2.94 -7.03 -8.18
C LEU A 338 2.35 -5.79 -7.48
N SER A 339 2.74 -4.58 -7.90
CA SER A 339 2.32 -3.32 -7.27
C SER A 339 0.81 -3.08 -7.29
N GLY A 340 0.11 -3.56 -8.32
CA GLY A 340 -1.35 -3.44 -8.45
C GLY A 340 -2.15 -4.67 -8.02
N VAL A 341 -1.50 -5.76 -7.59
CA VAL A 341 -2.18 -7.05 -7.33
C VAL A 341 -3.23 -6.94 -6.24
N GLY A 342 -3.03 -6.11 -5.21
CA GLY A 342 -3.99 -6.01 -4.11
C GLY A 342 -5.41 -5.64 -4.56
N ARG A 343 -5.54 -4.63 -5.43
CA ARG A 343 -6.84 -4.23 -5.99
C ARG A 343 -7.39 -5.29 -6.96
N ALA A 344 -6.52 -5.91 -7.74
CA ALA A 344 -6.91 -6.98 -8.66
C ALA A 344 -7.44 -8.22 -7.91
N VAL A 345 -6.81 -8.64 -6.81
CA VAL A 345 -7.28 -9.74 -5.96
C VAL A 345 -8.62 -9.39 -5.33
N ASN A 346 -8.75 -8.17 -4.77
CA ASN A 346 -10.02 -7.69 -4.23
C ASN A 346 -11.16 -7.80 -5.26
N ASN A 347 -10.93 -7.25 -6.44
CA ASN A 347 -11.97 -7.22 -7.48
C ASN A 347 -12.26 -8.60 -8.08
N PHE A 348 -11.25 -9.47 -8.18
CA PHE A 348 -11.42 -10.85 -8.65
C PHE A 348 -12.27 -11.66 -7.68
N VAL A 349 -11.97 -11.57 -6.39
CA VAL A 349 -12.73 -12.30 -5.37
C VAL A 349 -14.16 -11.75 -5.26
N ALA A 350 -14.36 -10.44 -5.39
CA ALA A 350 -15.69 -9.83 -5.39
C ALA A 350 -16.60 -10.44 -6.47
N VAL A 351 -16.08 -10.62 -7.71
CA VAL A 351 -16.80 -11.33 -8.77
C VAL A 351 -17.10 -12.78 -8.42
N LEU A 352 -16.09 -13.51 -7.93
CA LEU A 352 -16.23 -14.93 -7.64
C LEU A 352 -17.31 -15.20 -6.60
N ILE A 353 -17.44 -14.33 -5.61
CA ILE A 353 -18.40 -14.50 -4.52
C ILE A 353 -19.74 -13.79 -4.78
N SER A 354 -19.87 -12.95 -5.81
CA SER A 354 -21.07 -12.11 -6.04
C SER A 354 -22.37 -12.92 -5.96
N ALA A 355 -22.51 -13.95 -6.79
CA ALA A 355 -23.73 -14.78 -6.81
C ALA A 355 -23.96 -15.52 -5.48
N GLY A 356 -22.90 -16.09 -4.89
CA GLY A 356 -22.99 -16.85 -3.64
C GLY A 356 -23.32 -15.97 -2.43
N SER A 357 -22.68 -14.80 -2.34
CA SER A 357 -22.94 -13.81 -1.28
C SER A 357 -24.36 -13.28 -1.39
N LEU A 358 -24.88 -13.01 -2.59
CA LEU A 358 -26.24 -12.53 -2.77
C LEU A 358 -27.28 -13.61 -2.43
N ALA A 359 -27.06 -14.85 -2.87
CA ALA A 359 -27.90 -15.99 -2.49
C ALA A 359 -27.91 -16.18 -0.97
N LEU A 360 -26.76 -16.02 -0.32
CA LEU A 360 -26.62 -16.11 1.13
C LEU A 360 -27.35 -14.96 1.84
N LEU A 361 -27.23 -13.72 1.34
CA LEU A 361 -27.89 -12.53 1.88
C LEU A 361 -29.43 -12.59 1.73
N ASN A 362 -29.94 -13.25 0.70
CA ASN A 362 -31.37 -13.43 0.44
C ASN A 362 -31.97 -14.72 1.04
N SER A 363 -31.14 -15.58 1.67
CA SER A 363 -31.58 -16.88 2.19
C SER A 363 -32.38 -16.83 3.49
N ASP A 364 -32.47 -15.64 4.13
CA ASP A 364 -32.98 -15.40 5.49
C ASP A 364 -32.39 -16.31 6.60
N ASN A 365 -31.34 -17.07 6.27
CA ASN A 365 -30.69 -18.01 7.17
C ASN A 365 -29.52 -17.34 7.88
N ASN A 366 -29.84 -16.53 8.88
CA ASN A 366 -28.83 -15.80 9.67
C ASN A 366 -27.77 -16.73 10.30
N ILE A 367 -28.12 -17.98 10.62
CA ILE A 367 -27.18 -18.98 11.16
C ILE A 367 -26.14 -19.36 10.09
N ALA A 368 -26.57 -19.61 8.85
CA ALA A 368 -25.67 -19.93 7.75
C ALA A 368 -24.71 -18.76 7.44
N ILE A 369 -25.23 -17.52 7.45
CA ILE A 369 -24.43 -16.30 7.24
C ILE A 369 -23.30 -16.22 8.27
N ILE A 370 -23.64 -16.28 9.57
CA ILE A 370 -22.63 -16.22 10.64
C ILE A 370 -21.65 -17.40 10.52
N THR A 371 -22.15 -18.61 10.24
CA THR A 371 -21.29 -19.79 10.19
C THR A 371 -20.24 -19.67 9.09
N ILE A 372 -20.64 -19.24 7.89
CA ILE A 372 -19.71 -19.01 6.76
C ILE A 372 -18.74 -17.89 7.09
N GLU A 373 -19.23 -16.79 7.67
CA GLU A 373 -18.39 -15.66 8.08
C GLU A 373 -17.35 -16.06 9.13
N LEU A 374 -17.73 -16.83 10.15
CA LEU A 374 -16.79 -17.33 11.16
C LEU A 374 -15.74 -18.27 10.55
N ILE A 375 -16.13 -19.12 9.61
CA ILE A 375 -15.18 -19.96 8.87
C ILE A 375 -14.19 -19.08 8.08
N LEU A 376 -14.68 -18.08 7.36
CA LEU A 376 -13.83 -17.12 6.62
C LEU A 376 -12.90 -16.35 7.56
N PHE A 377 -13.39 -15.94 8.73
CA PHE A 377 -12.60 -15.28 9.76
C PHE A 377 -11.47 -16.18 10.26
N VAL A 378 -11.75 -17.45 10.54
CA VAL A 378 -10.72 -18.43 10.96
C VAL A 378 -9.68 -18.62 9.85
N LEU A 379 -10.11 -18.79 8.59
CA LEU A 379 -9.20 -18.93 7.45
C LEU A 379 -8.32 -17.68 7.25
N ALA A 380 -8.91 -16.49 7.34
CA ALA A 380 -8.19 -15.23 7.27
C ALA A 380 -7.22 -15.06 8.43
N SER A 381 -7.58 -15.49 9.65
CA SER A 381 -6.72 -15.49 10.84
C SER A 381 -5.50 -16.39 10.67
N ILE A 382 -5.70 -17.60 10.15
CA ILE A 382 -4.62 -18.54 9.85
C ILE A 382 -3.69 -17.96 8.77
N ALA A 383 -4.25 -17.42 7.68
CA ALA A 383 -3.47 -16.78 6.63
C ALA A 383 -2.68 -15.55 7.16
N ALA A 384 -3.30 -14.74 8.03
CA ALA A 384 -2.66 -13.58 8.65
C ALA A 384 -1.49 -13.99 9.54
N PHE A 385 -1.62 -15.08 10.31
CA PHE A 385 -0.54 -15.62 11.12
C PHE A 385 0.66 -16.05 10.27
N PHE A 386 0.43 -16.86 9.24
CA PHE A 386 1.51 -17.30 8.34
C PHE A 386 2.16 -16.15 7.59
N TYR A 387 1.37 -15.22 7.06
CA TYR A 387 1.87 -14.03 6.37
C TYR A 387 2.72 -13.16 7.32
N THR A 388 2.24 -12.88 8.53
CA THR A 388 2.95 -12.01 9.49
C THR A 388 4.29 -12.60 9.89
N ASN A 389 4.32 -13.89 10.19
CA ASN A 389 5.57 -14.57 10.56
C ASN A 389 6.56 -14.57 9.39
N LYS A 390 6.10 -14.92 8.18
CA LYS A 390 6.97 -14.95 6.99
C LYS A 390 7.47 -13.56 6.59
N ARG A 391 6.60 -12.55 6.63
CA ARG A 391 6.98 -11.15 6.39
C ARG A 391 8.07 -10.70 7.37
N LYS A 392 7.88 -10.98 8.66
CA LYS A 392 8.86 -10.63 9.70
C LYS A 392 10.21 -11.28 9.40
N THR A 393 10.26 -12.59 9.20
CA THR A 393 11.51 -13.31 8.88
C THR A 393 12.20 -12.71 7.66
N PHE A 394 11.46 -12.41 6.60
CA PHE A 394 12.04 -11.83 5.38
C PHE A 394 12.65 -10.45 5.60
N PHE A 395 11.97 -9.54 6.31
CA PHE A 395 12.53 -8.21 6.57
C PHE A 395 13.65 -8.22 7.62
N ASP A 396 13.64 -9.16 8.57
CA ASP A 396 14.75 -9.40 9.50
C ASP A 396 15.99 -9.94 8.74
N GLU A 397 15.80 -10.84 7.78
CA GLU A 397 16.87 -11.31 6.87
C GLU A 397 17.39 -10.20 5.95
N LEU A 398 16.51 -9.33 5.45
CA LEU A 398 16.88 -8.24 4.55
C LEU A 398 17.68 -7.15 5.28
N SER A 399 17.30 -6.84 6.51
CA SER A 399 18.02 -5.88 7.37
C SER A 399 19.37 -6.42 7.86
N SER A 400 19.51 -7.73 8.06
CA SER A 400 20.80 -8.37 8.36
C SER A 400 21.71 -8.52 7.13
N THR A 401 21.14 -8.62 5.92
CA THR A 401 21.91 -8.75 4.67
C THR A 401 22.28 -7.38 4.05
N GLY A 402 21.41 -6.37 4.15
CA GLY A 402 21.68 -5.00 3.67
C GLY A 402 22.58 -4.18 4.60
N GLY A 403 22.84 -4.70 5.79
CA GLY A 403 23.88 -4.24 6.68
C GLY A 403 25.12 -5.12 6.53
N ASP A 404 25.90 -4.92 5.46
CA ASP A 404 27.34 -5.23 5.49
C ASP A 404 28.07 -4.21 6.40
N LYS A 405 27.47 -3.88 7.55
CA LYS A 405 28.24 -3.53 8.73
C LYS A 405 28.91 -4.83 9.09
N LEU A 406 30.21 -4.92 8.79
CA LEU A 406 31.13 -5.80 9.52
C LEU A 406 30.57 -6.01 10.93
N SER A 407 30.46 -7.26 11.38
CA SER A 407 29.99 -7.55 12.74
C SER A 407 30.70 -6.58 13.70
N ASP A 408 30.05 -6.05 14.74
CA ASP A 408 30.72 -5.11 15.67
C ASP A 408 32.11 -5.63 16.11
N LYS A 409 32.24 -6.96 16.22
CA LYS A 409 33.51 -7.65 16.45
C LYS A 409 34.55 -7.48 15.34
N GLU A 410 34.16 -7.51 14.08
CA GLU A 410 35.03 -7.30 12.91
C GLU A 410 35.41 -5.83 12.71
N ILE A 411 34.51 -4.87 12.97
CA ILE A 411 34.83 -3.43 12.99
C ILE A 411 35.85 -3.16 14.10
N LEU A 412 35.60 -3.66 15.30
CA LEU A 412 36.51 -3.54 16.44
C LEU A 412 37.85 -4.22 16.15
N LYS A 413 37.87 -5.38 15.47
CA LYS A 413 39.11 -6.04 15.06
C LYS A 413 39.91 -5.21 14.08
N LYS A 414 39.28 -4.68 13.01
CA LYS A 414 39.93 -3.79 12.05
C LYS A 414 40.46 -2.51 12.69
N LEU A 415 39.71 -1.92 13.63
CA LEU A 415 40.14 -0.75 14.40
C LEU A 415 41.31 -1.06 15.33
N SER A 416 41.24 -2.21 16.02
CA SER A 416 42.29 -2.68 16.92
C SER A 416 43.60 -2.90 16.17
N GLU A 417 43.53 -3.48 14.97
CA GLU A 417 44.70 -3.66 14.09
C GLU A 417 45.19 -2.30 13.56
N LYS A 418 44.30 -1.45 13.04
CA LYS A 418 44.64 -0.14 12.47
C LYS A 418 45.30 0.81 13.48
N PHE A 419 44.85 0.81 14.72
CA PHE A 419 45.35 1.70 15.77
C PHE A 419 46.24 1.00 16.81
N SER A 420 46.61 -0.27 16.56
CA SER A 420 47.46 -1.06 17.47
C SER A 420 46.96 -1.03 18.91
N LEU A 421 45.65 -1.24 19.09
CA LEU A 421 45.03 -1.33 20.41
C LEU A 421 45.38 -2.67 21.05
N THR A 422 45.68 -2.65 22.34
CA THR A 422 45.80 -3.86 23.16
C THR A 422 44.41 -4.49 23.36
N PRO A 423 44.33 -5.77 23.73
CA PRO A 423 43.04 -6.44 23.95
C PRO A 423 42.13 -5.70 24.94
N ARG A 424 42.69 -5.11 26.00
CA ARG A 424 41.93 -4.32 26.98
C ARG A 424 41.53 -2.94 26.45
N GLU A 425 42.36 -2.28 25.66
CA GLU A 425 41.97 -1.02 25.01
C GLU A 425 40.86 -1.24 23.97
N ALA A 426 40.87 -2.36 23.24
CA ALA A 426 39.82 -2.70 22.28
C ALA A 426 38.46 -2.95 22.96
N GLU A 427 38.46 -3.60 24.12
CA GLU A 427 37.26 -3.80 24.93
C GLU A 427 36.71 -2.46 25.46
N VAL A 428 37.56 -1.61 26.01
CA VAL A 428 37.18 -0.25 26.45
C VAL A 428 36.66 0.58 25.28
N PHE A 429 37.31 0.51 24.11
CA PHE A 429 36.85 1.19 22.89
C PHE A 429 35.44 0.73 22.50
N GLY A 430 35.18 -0.58 22.52
CA GLY A 430 33.86 -1.14 22.21
C GLY A 430 32.77 -0.63 23.14
N LEU A 431 33.04 -0.60 24.45
CA LEU A 431 32.10 -0.06 25.45
C LEU A 431 31.86 1.45 25.27
N LEU A 432 32.91 2.22 24.94
CA LEU A 432 32.78 3.65 24.69
C LEU A 432 31.94 3.98 23.45
N VAL A 433 31.90 3.11 22.44
CA VAL A 433 31.19 3.39 21.18
C VAL A 433 29.80 2.77 21.14
N ASN A 434 29.62 1.60 21.78
CA ASN A 434 28.38 0.84 21.68
C ASN A 434 27.40 1.08 22.83
N THR A 435 27.82 1.75 23.91
CA THR A 435 26.92 2.13 25.01
C THR A 435 26.89 3.66 25.19
N GLU A 436 25.92 4.16 25.97
CA GLU A 436 25.88 5.56 26.42
C GLU A 436 26.38 5.73 27.86
N ASP A 437 26.88 4.64 28.47
CA ASP A 437 27.23 4.60 29.89
C ASP A 437 28.31 5.60 30.27
N GLY A 438 28.23 6.14 31.50
CA GLY A 438 29.28 6.99 32.06
C GLY A 438 30.56 6.21 32.38
N LEU A 439 31.69 6.90 32.48
CA LEU A 439 32.99 6.28 32.78
C LEU A 439 32.99 5.47 34.09
N GLN A 440 32.21 5.87 35.09
CA GLN A 440 32.10 5.11 36.34
C GLN A 440 31.43 3.76 36.11
N THR A 441 30.29 3.74 35.42
CA THR A 441 29.54 2.53 35.09
C THR A 441 30.35 1.56 34.21
N ILE A 442 31.11 2.10 33.25
CA ILE A 442 32.00 1.28 32.41
C ILE A 442 33.12 0.66 33.26
N ALA A 443 33.70 1.44 34.20
CA ALA A 443 34.75 0.94 35.08
C ALA A 443 34.24 -0.18 36.00
N ASP A 444 33.04 -0.01 36.54
CA ASP A 444 32.38 -0.99 37.41
C ASP A 444 32.08 -2.28 36.62
N ASN A 445 31.57 -2.18 35.39
CA ASN A 445 31.31 -3.33 34.51
C ASN A 445 32.59 -4.09 34.11
N MET A 446 33.73 -3.39 34.06
CA MET A 446 35.03 -3.98 33.77
C MET A 446 35.79 -4.43 35.03
N TYR A 447 35.21 -4.27 36.23
CA TYR A 447 35.84 -4.56 37.51
C TYR A 447 37.20 -3.85 37.72
N ILE A 448 37.32 -2.60 37.26
CA ILE A 448 38.52 -1.78 37.40
C ILE A 448 38.22 -0.43 38.05
N SER A 449 39.26 0.24 38.57
CA SER A 449 39.08 1.59 39.09
C SER A 449 38.80 2.59 37.97
N ARG A 450 38.00 3.63 38.25
CA ARG A 450 37.75 4.74 37.30
C ARG A 450 39.05 5.38 36.79
N ARG A 451 40.06 5.54 37.65
CA ARG A 451 41.38 6.07 37.25
C ARG A 451 42.07 5.16 36.24
N THR A 452 41.91 3.85 36.37
CA THR A 452 42.45 2.87 35.41
C THR A 452 41.73 2.99 34.06
N LEU A 453 40.40 3.11 34.07
CA LEU A 453 39.63 3.34 32.84
C LEU A 453 40.03 4.66 32.15
N GLU A 454 40.19 5.75 32.90
CA GLU A 454 40.62 7.05 32.36
C GLU A 454 42.01 6.99 31.70
N ARG A 455 42.93 6.15 32.21
CA ARG A 455 44.22 5.87 31.56
C ARG A 455 44.04 5.14 30.22
N TYR A 456 43.16 4.15 30.15
CA TYR A 456 42.84 3.47 28.89
C TYR A 456 42.20 4.41 27.88
N VAL A 457 41.23 5.22 28.30
CA VAL A 457 40.57 6.24 27.46
C VAL A 457 41.61 7.22 26.91
N SER A 458 42.53 7.69 27.76
CA SER A 458 43.60 8.62 27.34
C SER A 458 44.56 7.98 26.34
N ALA A 459 44.93 6.71 26.55
CA ALA A 459 45.76 5.96 25.62
C ALA A 459 45.06 5.74 24.26
N ILE A 460 43.77 5.41 24.28
CA ILE A 460 42.93 5.26 23.08
C ILE A 460 42.84 6.59 22.31
N TYR A 461 42.60 7.71 23.00
CA TYR A 461 42.62 9.04 22.38
C TYR A 461 43.98 9.37 21.75
N GLY A 462 45.08 9.06 22.44
CA GLY A 462 46.44 9.21 21.91
C GLY A 462 46.67 8.39 20.63
N LYS A 463 46.24 7.12 20.61
CA LYS A 463 46.42 6.22 19.46
C LYS A 463 45.51 6.54 18.28
N THR A 464 44.29 7.02 18.55
CA THR A 464 43.28 7.31 17.51
C THR A 464 43.31 8.75 17.01
N GLY A 465 44.06 9.63 17.67
CA GLY A 465 44.10 11.06 17.37
C GLY A 465 42.81 11.81 17.73
N THR A 466 41.90 11.19 18.47
CA THR A 466 40.63 11.80 18.89
C THR A 466 40.76 12.45 20.26
N LYS A 467 39.84 13.37 20.58
CA LYS A 467 39.82 14.07 21.88
C LYS A 467 38.50 13.88 22.65
N SER A 468 37.59 13.07 22.11
CA SER A 468 36.25 12.87 22.69
C SER A 468 35.64 11.55 22.25
N ARG A 469 34.69 11.07 23.04
CA ARG A 469 33.86 9.88 22.75
C ARG A 469 33.16 10.01 21.40
N ILE A 470 32.64 11.20 21.10
CA ILE A 470 32.00 11.51 19.81
C ILE A 470 32.98 11.32 18.64
N GLY A 471 34.25 11.67 18.83
CA GLY A 471 35.30 11.40 17.84
C GLY A 471 35.54 9.91 17.60
N LEU A 472 35.52 9.10 18.65
CA LEU A 472 35.64 7.63 18.54
C LEU A 472 34.43 7.00 17.85
N VAL A 473 33.22 7.43 18.19
CA VAL A 473 31.97 7.00 17.53
C VAL A 473 32.00 7.36 16.05
N SER A 474 32.52 8.54 15.70
CA SER A 474 32.70 8.93 14.30
C SER A 474 33.72 8.05 13.57
N LEU A 475 34.81 7.63 14.22
CA LEU A 475 35.79 6.71 13.62
C LEU A 475 35.19 5.33 13.39
N TYR A 476 34.39 4.84 14.34
CA TYR A 476 33.71 3.55 14.25
C TYR A 476 32.69 3.51 13.11
N ASN A 477 31.92 4.59 12.94
CA ASN A 477 30.91 4.70 11.89
C ASN A 477 31.49 4.99 10.49
N ASN A 478 32.79 5.29 10.37
CA ASN A 478 33.48 5.62 9.13
C ASN A 478 34.33 4.46 8.57
N ILE A 479 34.19 3.26 9.13
CA ILE A 479 34.73 2.00 8.59
C ILE A 479 33.62 1.26 7.87
#